data_AF-A0A7S1HVQ1-F1
#
_entry.id   AF-A0A7S1HVQ1-F1
#
_cell.length_a   1.000
_cell.length_b   1.000
_cell.length_c   1.000
_cell.angle_alpha   90.00
_cell.angle_beta   90.00
_cell.angle_gamma   90.00
#
_symmetry.space_group_name_H-M   'P 1'
#
loop_
_entity.id
_entity.type
_entity.pdbx_description
1 polymer ?
#
loop_
_entity_poly.entity_id
_entity_poly.type
_entity_poly.pdbx_seq_one_letter_code
_entity_poly.pdbx_strand_id
1 'polypeptide(L)'
;NHTNVQQMLHHWGHAAYGFYDSPFDHALVVSIDGGGSDGTFQVFMADRRSGLRLPKSIMYNFCYAYGVLAKTRLSSSPAEMMSLSALGGKPGVYHRDISKIYLVDPKSINAFSIVRANVVRLKKAIGPAEPALLNYAAAVQRELELRVLRIVSDIIKEKGLEVPALVMSGGVALNCRLNAFMQATLKVPVHVPPEPGDDAVPIGWGWQLHPPRRDQGSQTFTGLPLLDPE
;
A
#
# COMPACT_ATOMS: atom_id res chain seq x y z
N ASN A 1 40.65 4.59 -0.08
CA ASN A 1 39.76 4.26 1.06
C ASN A 1 38.32 4.42 0.63
N HIS A 2 37.78 3.43 -0.07
CA HIS A 2 36.36 3.37 -0.42
C HIS A 2 35.75 2.27 0.43
N THR A 3 34.93 2.64 1.42
CA THR A 3 33.80 1.83 1.91
C THR A 3 33.15 2.50 3.11
N ASN A 4 32.45 3.62 2.88
CA ASN A 4 31.38 3.99 3.78
C ASN A 4 30.11 3.26 3.32
N VAL A 5 29.92 2.04 3.82
CA VAL A 5 28.74 1.21 3.51
C VAL A 5 27.73 1.42 4.63
N GLN A 6 26.56 1.92 4.28
CA GLN A 6 25.47 2.16 5.23
C GLN A 6 24.30 1.23 4.92
N GLN A 7 23.81 0.53 5.94
CA GLN A 7 22.59 -0.24 5.82
C GLN A 7 21.39 0.70 5.84
N MET A 8 20.58 0.63 4.78
CA MET A 8 19.38 1.45 4.62
C MET A 8 18.13 0.59 4.83
N LEU A 9 17.09 1.20 5.43
CA LEU A 9 15.86 0.51 5.77
C LEU A 9 14.86 0.61 4.60
N HIS A 10 14.14 -0.48 4.32
CA HIS A 10 13.30 -0.62 3.12
C HIS A 10 12.12 0.36 3.10
N HIS A 11 11.30 0.35 4.15
CA HIS A 11 10.15 1.25 4.22
C HIS A 11 10.54 2.71 4.45
N TRP A 12 11.70 2.99 5.04
CA TRP A 12 12.27 4.35 5.06
C TRP A 12 12.60 4.83 3.65
N GLY A 13 13.13 3.97 2.78
CA GLY A 13 13.34 4.28 1.36
C GLY A 13 12.03 4.61 0.67
N HIS A 14 11.02 3.74 0.79
CA HIS A 14 9.66 4.00 0.29
C HIS A 14 9.09 5.34 0.77
N ALA A 15 9.19 5.60 2.08
CA ALA A 15 8.64 6.81 2.68
C ALA A 15 9.40 8.07 2.25
N ALA A 16 10.73 8.00 2.13
CA ALA A 16 11.56 9.10 1.67
C ALA A 16 11.27 9.41 0.20
N TYR A 17 11.20 8.39 -0.65
CA TYR A 17 10.83 8.56 -2.05
C TYR A 17 9.44 9.22 -2.17
N GLY A 18 8.41 8.62 -1.58
CA GLY A 18 7.05 9.16 -1.66
C GLY A 18 6.93 10.57 -1.08
N PHE A 19 7.54 10.84 0.08
CA PHE A 19 7.45 12.16 0.69
C PHE A 19 8.20 13.20 -0.12
N TYR A 20 9.45 12.94 -0.48
CA TYR A 20 10.27 13.97 -1.10
C TYR A 20 9.85 14.27 -2.54
N ASP A 21 9.23 13.31 -3.25
CA ASP A 21 8.56 13.50 -4.54
C ASP A 21 7.25 14.30 -4.42
N SER A 22 6.56 14.26 -3.28
CA SER A 22 5.29 14.98 -3.08
C SER A 22 5.47 16.51 -3.05
N PRO A 23 4.42 17.30 -3.30
CA PRO A 23 4.49 18.76 -3.18
C PRO A 23 4.41 19.28 -1.74
N PHE A 24 4.25 18.39 -0.75
CA PHE A 24 3.89 18.76 0.62
C PHE A 24 5.10 19.14 1.49
N ASP A 25 4.87 20.11 2.39
CA ASP A 25 5.82 20.49 3.44
C ASP A 25 5.73 19.58 4.67
N HIS A 26 4.51 19.13 4.98
CA HIS A 26 4.21 18.20 6.06
C HIS A 26 3.23 17.14 5.54
N ALA A 27 3.46 15.88 5.88
CA ALA A 27 2.55 14.79 5.51
C ALA A 27 2.62 13.62 6.49
N LEU A 28 1.53 12.86 6.55
CA LEU A 28 1.58 11.49 7.03
C LEU A 28 1.94 10.59 5.86
N VAL A 29 3.00 9.80 5.97
CA VAL A 29 3.41 8.87 4.91
C VAL A 29 3.06 7.46 5.33
N VAL A 30 2.31 6.76 4.51
CA VAL A 30 1.85 5.40 4.74
C VAL A 30 2.58 4.51 3.75
N SER A 31 3.60 3.82 4.25
CA SER A 31 4.45 2.88 3.50
C SER A 31 3.93 1.46 3.71
N ILE A 32 3.29 0.88 2.69
CA ILE A 32 2.64 -0.43 2.77
C ILE A 32 3.15 -1.34 1.65
N ASP A 33 3.76 -2.45 2.04
CA ASP A 33 4.44 -3.34 1.11
C ASP A 33 4.39 -4.82 1.57
N GLY A 34 4.90 -5.73 0.74
CA GLY A 34 4.95 -7.17 1.05
C GLY A 34 6.03 -7.60 2.02
N GLY A 35 7.02 -6.76 2.28
CA GLY A 35 8.12 -7.04 3.18
C GLY A 35 9.19 -5.97 3.08
N GLY A 36 10.24 -6.14 3.86
CA GLY A 36 11.36 -5.20 3.93
C GLY A 36 12.23 -5.52 5.12
N SER A 37 13.42 -4.90 5.17
CA SER A 37 14.34 -5.03 6.31
C SER A 37 13.76 -4.52 7.63
N ASP A 38 12.68 -3.73 7.58
CA ASP A 38 12.08 -3.02 8.69
C ASP A 38 10.56 -3.22 8.84
N GLY A 39 9.93 -4.13 8.08
CA GLY A 39 8.53 -4.51 8.30
C GLY A 39 7.73 -4.79 7.04
N THR A 40 6.43 -4.49 7.10
CA THR A 40 5.46 -4.62 5.99
C THR A 40 4.50 -3.42 5.92
N PHE A 41 4.27 -2.74 7.04
CA PHE A 41 3.44 -1.56 7.13
C PHE A 41 4.06 -0.58 8.12
N GLN A 42 4.42 0.60 7.64
CA GLN A 42 4.94 1.68 8.48
C GLN A 42 4.22 2.99 8.19
N VAL A 43 3.96 3.75 9.25
CA VAL A 43 3.43 5.11 9.14
C VAL A 43 4.47 6.07 9.63
N PHE A 44 4.85 7.05 8.81
CA PHE A 44 5.80 8.11 9.12
C PHE A 44 5.11 9.45 9.25
N MET A 45 5.60 10.28 10.16
CA MET A 45 5.42 11.72 10.08
C MET A 45 6.56 12.28 9.24
N ALA A 46 6.24 13.15 8.30
CA ALA A 46 7.21 13.75 7.42
C ALA A 46 7.13 15.28 7.47
N ASP A 47 8.28 15.91 7.54
CA ASP A 47 8.46 17.36 7.58
C ASP A 47 9.72 17.70 6.77
N ARG A 48 9.65 18.68 5.86
CA ARG A 48 10.81 19.03 5.02
C ARG A 48 12.01 19.55 5.81
N ARG A 49 11.78 20.12 7.00
CA ARG A 49 12.83 20.66 7.88
C ARG A 49 13.46 19.57 8.75
N SER A 50 12.65 18.66 9.30
CA SER A 50 13.14 17.63 10.24
C SER A 50 13.24 16.21 9.67
N GLY A 51 12.83 16.01 8.42
CA GLY A 51 12.83 14.72 7.76
C GLY A 51 11.69 13.80 8.23
N LEU A 52 11.93 12.49 8.13
CA LEU A 52 10.99 11.45 8.49
C LEU A 52 11.14 11.01 9.95
N ARG A 53 10.02 10.77 10.62
CA ARG A 53 9.95 10.14 11.94
C ARG A 53 8.96 8.98 11.91
N LEU A 54 9.34 7.83 12.45
CA LEU A 54 8.48 6.65 12.54
C LEU A 54 7.68 6.64 13.87
N PRO A 55 6.41 7.06 13.92
CA PRO A 55 5.55 6.90 15.08
C PRO A 55 5.16 5.43 15.37
N LYS A 56 5.02 4.59 14.33
CA LYS A 56 4.51 3.22 14.50
C LYS A 56 4.89 2.30 13.35
N SER A 57 5.35 1.10 13.70
CA SER A 57 5.45 -0.06 12.79
C SER A 57 4.34 -1.05 13.13
N ILE A 58 3.72 -1.61 12.10
CA ILE A 58 2.59 -2.53 12.21
C ILE A 58 2.92 -3.83 11.46
N MET A 59 2.63 -4.96 12.09
CA MET A 59 2.88 -6.29 11.51
C MET A 59 1.60 -6.83 10.84
N TYR A 60 1.18 -6.19 9.74
CA TYR A 60 0.15 -6.73 8.86
C TYR A 60 0.67 -6.75 7.42
N ASN A 61 0.71 -7.94 6.82
CA ASN A 61 1.17 -8.10 5.45
C ASN A 61 -0.01 -8.07 4.47
N PHE A 62 -0.46 -6.86 4.13
CA PHE A 62 -1.58 -6.66 3.21
C PHE A 62 -1.29 -7.15 1.80
N CYS A 63 -0.03 -7.03 1.33
CA CYS A 63 0.38 -7.52 0.02
C CYS A 63 0.24 -9.05 -0.05
N TYR A 64 0.70 -9.78 0.97
CA TYR A 64 0.55 -11.24 1.05
C TYR A 64 -0.93 -11.64 1.02
N ALA A 65 -1.76 -11.06 1.89
CA ALA A 65 -3.18 -11.39 1.97
C ALA A 65 -3.90 -11.09 0.64
N TYR A 66 -3.69 -9.90 0.09
CA TYR A 66 -4.29 -9.47 -1.18
C TYR A 66 -3.82 -10.36 -2.34
N GLY A 67 -2.54 -10.71 -2.40
CA GLY A 67 -1.97 -11.59 -3.42
C GLY A 67 -2.47 -13.03 -3.35
N VAL A 68 -2.61 -13.60 -2.14
CA VAL A 68 -3.21 -14.94 -1.95
C VAL A 68 -4.68 -14.95 -2.37
N LEU A 69 -5.43 -13.92 -2.00
CA LEU A 69 -6.83 -13.77 -2.38
C LEU A 69 -6.99 -13.60 -3.90
N ALA A 70 -6.13 -12.79 -4.53
CA ALA A 70 -6.09 -12.68 -6.00
C ALA A 70 -5.95 -14.04 -6.68
N LYS A 71 -4.98 -14.86 -6.24
CA LYS A 71 -4.71 -16.19 -6.79
C LYS A 71 -5.75 -17.26 -6.43
N THR A 72 -6.74 -16.94 -5.58
CA THR A 72 -7.74 -17.92 -5.14
C THR A 72 -8.74 -18.25 -6.24
N ARG A 73 -9.18 -17.25 -7.01
CA ARG A 73 -10.18 -17.44 -8.07
C ARG A 73 -9.96 -16.61 -9.34
N LEU A 74 -9.00 -15.68 -9.33
CA LEU A 74 -8.65 -14.92 -10.52
C LEU A 74 -7.40 -15.46 -11.21
N SER A 75 -7.27 -15.12 -12.49
CA SER A 75 -6.29 -15.70 -13.40
C SER A 75 -4.87 -15.35 -13.00
N SER A 76 -4.56 -14.11 -12.60
CA SER A 76 -3.14 -13.75 -12.50
C SER A 76 -2.70 -12.42 -11.87
N SER A 77 -3.49 -11.58 -11.19
CA SER A 77 -2.82 -10.46 -10.47
C SER A 77 -3.65 -9.72 -9.41
N PRO A 78 -2.98 -9.06 -8.45
CA PRO A 78 -3.59 -7.98 -7.66
C PRO A 78 -4.27 -6.90 -8.51
N ALA A 79 -3.76 -6.60 -9.71
CA ALA A 79 -4.36 -5.61 -10.61
C ALA A 79 -5.73 -6.06 -11.14
N GLU A 80 -5.87 -7.34 -11.49
CA GLU A 80 -7.15 -7.96 -11.91
C GLU A 80 -8.18 -7.94 -10.76
N MET A 81 -7.74 -8.20 -9.54
CA MET A 81 -8.59 -8.10 -8.34
C MET A 81 -9.10 -6.67 -8.16
N MET A 82 -8.21 -5.68 -8.28
CA MET A 82 -8.57 -4.27 -8.18
C MET A 82 -9.55 -3.85 -9.28
N SER A 83 -9.31 -4.25 -10.53
CA SER A 83 -10.16 -3.86 -11.66
C SER A 83 -11.55 -4.47 -11.56
N LEU A 84 -11.68 -5.76 -11.24
CA LEU A 84 -12.97 -6.41 -11.05
C LEU A 84 -13.75 -5.80 -9.89
N SER A 85 -13.08 -5.41 -8.80
CA SER A 85 -13.73 -4.75 -7.67
C SER A 85 -14.37 -3.40 -8.04
N ALA A 86 -13.91 -2.78 -9.14
CA ALA A 86 -14.47 -1.52 -9.64
C ALA A 86 -15.77 -1.69 -10.41
N LEU A 87 -16.05 -2.90 -10.92
CA LEU A 87 -17.25 -3.19 -11.71
C LEU A 87 -18.50 -3.39 -10.86
N GLY A 88 -18.35 -3.39 -9.53
CA GLY A 88 -19.45 -3.50 -8.56
C GLY A 88 -19.40 -4.81 -7.76
N GLY A 89 -20.54 -5.17 -7.17
CA GLY A 89 -20.68 -6.34 -6.30
C GLY A 89 -21.06 -5.99 -4.86
N LYS A 90 -21.28 -7.02 -4.06
CA LYS A 90 -21.72 -6.93 -2.66
C LYS A 90 -20.54 -7.23 -1.73
N PRO A 91 -19.88 -6.20 -1.16
CA PRO A 91 -18.64 -6.40 -0.39
C PRO A 91 -18.84 -7.15 0.94
N GLY A 92 -20.07 -7.28 1.43
CA GLY A 92 -20.37 -8.06 2.63
C GLY A 92 -20.31 -9.58 2.41
N VAL A 93 -20.31 -10.05 1.17
CA VAL A 93 -20.25 -11.48 0.86
C VAL A 93 -18.83 -11.99 1.10
N TYR A 94 -18.69 -13.19 1.65
CA TYR A 94 -17.40 -13.84 1.96
C TYR A 94 -16.52 -13.15 3.01
N HIS A 95 -16.97 -12.02 3.58
CA HIS A 95 -16.23 -11.20 4.55
C HIS A 95 -15.53 -12.04 5.63
N ARG A 96 -16.23 -13.01 6.24
CA ARG A 96 -15.67 -13.82 7.34
C ARG A 96 -14.38 -14.56 6.96
N ASP A 97 -14.38 -15.24 5.80
CA ASP A 97 -13.25 -16.07 5.41
C ASP A 97 -12.12 -15.21 4.80
N ILE A 98 -12.45 -14.09 4.15
CA ILE A 98 -11.49 -13.07 3.67
C ILE A 98 -10.80 -12.38 4.85
N SER A 99 -11.57 -11.91 5.83
CA SER A 99 -11.10 -11.22 7.03
C SER A 99 -10.08 -12.04 7.81
N LYS A 100 -10.29 -13.36 7.90
CA LYS A 100 -9.34 -14.29 8.53
C LYS A 100 -7.99 -14.33 7.81
N ILE A 101 -7.96 -14.21 6.48
CA ILE A 101 -6.72 -14.21 5.72
C ILE A 101 -5.96 -12.90 5.94
N TYR A 102 -6.65 -11.75 5.99
CA TYR A 102 -6.01 -10.47 6.31
C TYR A 102 -5.44 -10.38 7.73
N LEU A 103 -6.02 -11.09 8.70
CA LEU A 103 -5.60 -11.07 10.09
C LEU A 103 -4.46 -12.04 10.42
N VAL A 104 -4.06 -12.89 9.48
CA VAL A 104 -2.97 -13.83 9.71
C VAL A 104 -1.64 -13.08 9.76
N ASP A 105 -0.95 -13.20 10.88
CA ASP A 105 0.49 -12.93 10.92
C ASP A 105 1.20 -14.05 10.14
N PRO A 106 1.89 -13.75 9.02
CA PRO A 106 2.58 -14.75 8.22
C PRO A 106 3.71 -15.46 8.98
N LYS A 107 4.19 -14.89 10.10
CA LYS A 107 5.19 -15.53 10.97
C LYS A 107 4.58 -16.52 11.96
N SER A 108 3.25 -16.58 12.08
CA SER A 108 2.58 -17.51 12.98
C SER A 108 2.72 -18.96 12.50
N ILE A 109 2.98 -19.89 13.42
CA ILE A 109 3.05 -21.34 13.13
C ILE A 109 1.77 -21.88 12.47
N ASN A 110 0.62 -21.25 12.74
CA ASN A 110 -0.67 -21.67 12.21
C ASN A 110 -1.06 -20.92 10.92
N ALA A 111 -0.23 -19.99 10.43
CA ALA A 111 -0.55 -19.12 9.29
C ALA A 111 -0.96 -19.93 8.06
N PHE A 112 -0.15 -20.92 7.68
CA PHE A 112 -0.42 -21.78 6.53
C PHE A 112 -1.76 -22.51 6.65
N SER A 113 -2.04 -23.11 7.80
CA SER A 113 -3.27 -23.87 8.04
C SER A 113 -4.51 -22.98 7.99
N ILE A 114 -4.44 -21.78 8.57
CA ILE A 114 -5.54 -20.80 8.56
C ILE A 114 -5.79 -20.34 7.12
N VAL A 115 -4.76 -19.90 6.40
CA VAL A 115 -4.88 -19.42 5.03
C VAL A 115 -5.44 -20.52 4.12
N ARG A 116 -4.85 -21.73 4.17
CA ARG A 116 -5.30 -22.88 3.36
C ARG A 116 -6.77 -23.22 3.63
N ALA A 117 -7.18 -23.30 4.89
CA ALA A 117 -8.55 -23.65 5.25
C ALA A 117 -9.57 -22.64 4.70
N ASN A 118 -9.27 -21.33 4.80
CA ASN A 118 -10.16 -20.30 4.29
C ASN A 118 -10.15 -20.23 2.76
N VAL A 119 -9.00 -20.41 2.10
CA VAL A 119 -8.91 -20.49 0.64
C VAL A 119 -9.74 -21.65 0.08
N VAL A 120 -9.71 -22.82 0.72
CA VAL A 120 -10.53 -23.97 0.29
C VAL A 120 -12.03 -23.66 0.41
N ARG A 121 -12.46 -23.04 1.52
CA ARG A 121 -13.87 -22.61 1.70
C ARG A 121 -14.28 -21.59 0.65
N LEU A 122 -13.44 -20.58 0.41
CA LEU A 122 -13.68 -19.54 -0.60
C LEU A 122 -13.78 -20.16 -1.99
N LYS A 123 -12.86 -21.04 -2.39
CA LYS A 123 -12.95 -21.74 -3.68
C LYS A 123 -14.27 -22.52 -3.81
N LYS A 124 -14.75 -23.17 -2.76
CA LYS A 124 -16.04 -23.89 -2.79
C LYS A 124 -17.24 -22.95 -2.85
N ALA A 125 -17.18 -21.81 -2.16
CA ALA A 125 -18.30 -20.88 -2.02
C ALA A 125 -18.43 -19.87 -3.18
N ILE A 126 -17.32 -19.55 -3.85
CA ILE A 126 -17.28 -18.67 -5.02
C ILE A 126 -17.54 -19.51 -6.26
N GLY A 127 -18.75 -19.37 -6.82
CA GLY A 127 -19.11 -19.96 -8.10
C GLY A 127 -18.34 -19.33 -9.27
N PRO A 128 -18.31 -19.97 -10.44
CA PRO A 128 -17.60 -19.46 -11.62
C PRO A 128 -18.35 -18.31 -12.32
N ALA A 129 -19.61 -18.07 -11.94
CA ALA A 129 -20.43 -17.02 -12.53
C ALA A 129 -19.88 -15.63 -12.18
N GLU A 130 -19.92 -14.72 -13.14
CA GLU A 130 -19.43 -13.34 -13.01
C GLU A 130 -19.93 -12.63 -11.73
N PRO A 131 -21.23 -12.67 -11.34
CA PRO A 131 -21.67 -12.01 -10.13
C PRO A 131 -20.97 -12.49 -8.84
N ALA A 132 -20.58 -13.77 -8.78
CA ALA A 132 -19.85 -14.31 -7.64
C ALA A 132 -18.41 -13.79 -7.59
N LEU A 133 -17.76 -13.66 -8.76
CA LEU A 133 -16.42 -13.09 -8.90
C LEU A 133 -16.40 -11.60 -8.54
N LEU A 134 -17.40 -10.83 -9.00
CA LEU A 134 -17.55 -9.42 -8.65
C LEU A 134 -17.78 -9.22 -7.15
N ASN A 135 -18.67 -10.01 -6.54
CA ASN A 135 -18.86 -9.98 -5.08
C ASN A 135 -17.58 -10.30 -4.32
N TYR A 136 -16.82 -11.31 -4.79
CA TYR A 136 -15.55 -11.66 -4.19
C TYR A 136 -14.52 -10.53 -4.30
N ALA A 137 -14.35 -9.96 -5.49
CA ALA A 137 -13.42 -8.86 -5.71
C ALA A 137 -13.77 -7.61 -4.89
N ALA A 138 -15.05 -7.23 -4.87
CA ALA A 138 -15.55 -6.14 -4.03
C ALA A 138 -15.28 -6.39 -2.54
N ALA A 139 -15.46 -7.61 -2.05
CA ALA A 139 -15.22 -7.95 -0.65
C ALA A 139 -13.73 -7.92 -0.26
N VAL A 140 -12.86 -8.47 -1.10
CA VAL A 140 -11.39 -8.42 -0.90
C VAL A 140 -10.90 -6.98 -0.87
N GLN A 141 -11.30 -6.19 -1.88
CA GLN A 141 -10.93 -4.78 -1.96
C GLN A 141 -11.46 -3.98 -0.76
N ARG A 142 -12.70 -4.22 -0.35
CA ARG A 142 -13.31 -3.49 0.79
C ARG A 142 -12.61 -3.81 2.11
N GLU A 143 -12.19 -5.05 2.31
CA GLU A 143 -11.41 -5.43 3.50
C GLU A 143 -10.06 -4.72 3.54
N LEU A 144 -9.34 -4.63 2.41
CA LEU A 144 -8.10 -3.85 2.33
C LEU A 144 -8.33 -2.39 2.75
N GLU A 145 -9.29 -1.74 2.10
CA GLU A 145 -9.66 -0.34 2.33
C GLU A 145 -9.97 -0.05 3.81
N LEU A 146 -10.91 -0.79 4.39
CA LEU A 146 -11.37 -0.55 5.76
C LEU A 146 -10.28 -0.81 6.79
N ARG A 147 -9.42 -1.81 6.57
CA ARG A 147 -8.35 -2.15 7.51
C ARG A 147 -7.22 -1.14 7.49
N VAL A 148 -6.78 -0.73 6.30
CA VAL A 148 -5.76 0.31 6.15
C VAL A 148 -6.26 1.60 6.78
N LEU A 149 -7.49 2.02 6.46
CA LEU A 149 -8.12 3.19 7.09
C LEU A 149 -8.16 3.04 8.60
N ARG A 150 -8.63 1.91 9.12
CA ARG A 150 -8.74 1.69 10.57
C ARG A 150 -7.40 1.86 11.27
N ILE A 151 -6.35 1.23 10.76
CA ILE A 151 -5.00 1.31 11.33
C ILE A 151 -4.49 2.75 11.29
N VAL A 152 -4.62 3.43 10.15
CA VAL A 152 -4.16 4.81 9.98
C VAL A 152 -4.93 5.76 10.89
N SER A 153 -6.27 5.65 10.95
CA SER A 153 -7.12 6.45 11.84
C SER A 153 -6.82 6.22 13.31
N ASP A 154 -6.57 4.96 13.72
CA ASP A 154 -6.19 4.63 15.09
C ASP A 154 -4.85 5.27 15.45
N ILE A 155 -3.86 5.26 14.55
CA ILE A 155 -2.56 5.91 14.76
C ILE A 155 -2.71 7.43 14.87
N ILE A 156 -3.48 8.05 13.97
CA ILE A 156 -3.77 9.50 14.00
C ILE A 156 -4.38 9.88 15.35
N LYS A 157 -5.37 9.12 15.82
CA LYS A 157 -6.05 9.36 17.09
C LYS A 157 -5.14 9.12 18.30
N GLU A 158 -4.43 7.99 18.34
CA GLU A 158 -3.54 7.61 19.45
C GLU A 158 -2.42 8.63 19.66
N LYS A 159 -1.87 9.16 18.55
CA LYS A 159 -0.75 10.09 18.58
C LYS A 159 -1.17 11.56 18.53
N GLY A 160 -2.47 11.86 18.41
CA GLY A 160 -2.98 13.23 18.31
C GLY A 160 -2.43 13.98 17.10
N LEU A 161 -2.32 13.30 15.95
CA LEU A 161 -1.67 13.86 14.76
C LEU A 161 -2.63 14.77 14.00
N GLU A 162 -2.12 15.92 13.56
CA GLU A 162 -2.72 16.66 12.46
C GLU A 162 -2.16 16.11 11.15
N VAL A 163 -3.06 15.82 10.20
CA VAL A 163 -2.70 15.25 8.90
C VAL A 163 -3.06 16.25 7.82
N PRO A 164 -2.17 17.19 7.47
CA PRO A 164 -2.46 18.18 6.43
C PRO A 164 -2.46 17.56 5.03
N ALA A 165 -1.75 16.45 4.85
CA ALA A 165 -1.67 15.68 3.61
C ALA A 165 -1.29 14.22 3.91
N LEU A 166 -1.63 13.33 2.98
CA LEU A 166 -1.27 11.92 3.02
C LEU A 166 -0.39 11.56 1.83
N VAL A 167 0.66 10.80 2.07
CA VAL A 167 1.49 10.19 1.03
C VAL A 167 1.35 8.68 1.13
N MET A 168 1.06 8.01 0.02
CA MET A 168 0.98 6.55 -0.04
C MET A 168 2.19 6.02 -0.84
N SER A 169 2.93 5.08 -0.26
CA SER A 169 4.11 4.46 -0.88
C SER A 169 4.19 2.96 -0.57
N GLY A 170 5.07 2.23 -1.24
CA GLY A 170 5.14 0.76 -1.20
C GLY A 170 4.26 0.10 -2.26
N GLY A 171 4.51 -1.17 -2.59
CA GLY A 171 3.83 -1.86 -3.69
C GLY A 171 2.29 -1.91 -3.57
N VAL A 172 1.74 -1.83 -2.36
CA VAL A 172 0.28 -1.77 -2.16
C VAL A 172 -0.31 -0.42 -2.58
N ALA A 173 0.49 0.65 -2.60
CA ALA A 173 0.06 1.98 -3.07
C ALA A 173 -0.16 2.04 -4.60
N LEU A 174 0.20 0.99 -5.36
CA LEU A 174 -0.28 0.82 -6.75
C LEU A 174 -1.81 0.62 -6.82
N ASN A 175 -2.45 0.29 -5.69
CA ASN A 175 -3.91 0.15 -5.62
C ASN A 175 -4.59 1.53 -5.62
N CYS A 176 -4.89 2.06 -6.80
CA CYS A 176 -5.50 3.39 -6.95
C CYS A 176 -6.87 3.52 -6.27
N ARG A 177 -7.62 2.42 -6.12
CA ARG A 177 -8.89 2.39 -5.38
C ARG A 177 -8.68 2.61 -3.89
N LEU A 178 -7.66 1.99 -3.29
CA LEU A 178 -7.27 2.24 -1.91
C LEU A 178 -6.88 3.71 -1.72
N ASN A 179 -6.06 4.27 -2.61
CA ASN A 179 -5.63 5.67 -2.51
C ASN A 179 -6.81 6.65 -2.58
N ALA A 180 -7.71 6.44 -3.55
CA ALA A 180 -8.93 7.25 -3.67
C ALA A 180 -9.87 7.09 -2.47
N PHE A 181 -10.02 5.88 -1.94
CA PHE A 181 -10.79 5.63 -0.73
C PHE A 181 -10.22 6.36 0.49
N MET A 182 -8.90 6.32 0.67
CA MET A 182 -8.21 7.03 1.75
C MET A 182 -8.37 8.56 1.61
N GLN A 183 -8.21 9.10 0.40
CA GLN A 183 -8.44 10.52 0.11
C GLN A 183 -9.85 10.95 0.49
N ALA A 184 -10.86 10.23 -0.02
CA ALA A 184 -12.26 10.56 0.19
C ALA A 184 -12.66 10.46 1.67
N THR A 185 -12.09 9.50 2.40
CA THR A 185 -12.45 9.27 3.80
C THR A 185 -11.74 10.23 4.76
N LEU A 186 -10.45 10.48 4.56
CA LEU A 186 -9.68 11.37 5.42
C LEU A 186 -9.84 12.85 5.04
N LYS A 187 -10.34 13.15 3.84
CA LYS A 187 -10.58 14.51 3.33
C LYS A 187 -9.32 15.38 3.31
N VAL A 188 -8.21 14.77 2.94
CA VAL A 188 -6.89 15.42 2.81
C VAL A 188 -6.35 15.18 1.40
N PRO A 189 -5.49 16.07 0.88
CA PRO A 189 -4.78 15.79 -0.37
C PRO A 189 -3.93 14.52 -0.21
N VAL A 190 -3.91 13.70 -1.26
CA VAL A 190 -3.14 12.45 -1.33
C VAL A 190 -2.11 12.56 -2.46
N HIS A 191 -0.87 12.15 -2.18
CA HIS A 191 0.17 11.94 -3.18
C HIS A 191 0.58 10.47 -3.24
N VAL A 192 0.78 9.98 -4.45
CA VAL A 192 1.37 8.66 -4.73
C VAL A 192 2.47 8.94 -5.76
N PRO A 193 3.73 8.59 -5.49
CA PRO A 193 4.79 8.85 -6.46
C PRO A 193 4.61 7.95 -7.70
N PRO A 194 5.24 8.27 -8.85
CA PRO A 194 5.07 7.52 -10.09
C PRO A 194 5.38 6.02 -9.99
N GLU A 195 6.44 5.66 -9.26
CA GLU A 195 6.83 4.27 -9.00
C GLU A 195 6.82 4.01 -7.48
N PRO A 196 5.66 3.78 -6.86
CA PRO A 196 5.60 3.58 -5.41
C PRO A 196 6.16 2.22 -4.98
N GLY A 197 6.49 1.31 -5.90
CA GLY A 197 7.05 -0.01 -5.64
C GLY A 197 8.56 -0.03 -5.40
N ASP A 198 9.12 -1.24 -5.31
CA ASP A 198 10.49 -1.47 -4.84
C ASP A 198 11.58 -0.87 -5.72
N ASP A 199 11.28 -0.65 -6.99
CA ASP A 199 12.24 -0.13 -7.97
C ASP A 199 12.71 1.30 -7.62
N ALA A 200 11.90 2.08 -6.89
CA ALA A 200 12.24 3.43 -6.47
C ALA A 200 12.88 3.53 -5.08
N VAL A 201 12.95 2.42 -4.32
CA VAL A 201 13.54 2.40 -2.97
C VAL A 201 14.98 2.93 -2.93
N PRO A 202 15.87 2.61 -3.89
CA PRO A 202 17.23 3.18 -3.93
C PRO A 202 17.26 4.71 -4.05
N ILE A 203 16.30 5.32 -4.77
CA ILE A 203 16.17 6.77 -4.87
C ILE A 203 15.82 7.35 -3.50
N GLY A 204 14.85 6.73 -2.83
CA GLY A 204 14.46 7.09 -1.46
C GLY A 204 15.61 7.02 -0.46
N TRP A 205 16.47 5.99 -0.54
CA TRP A 205 17.68 5.91 0.27
C TRP A 205 18.63 7.07 0.01
N GLY A 206 18.85 7.42 -1.27
CA GLY A 206 19.65 8.60 -1.63
C GLY A 206 19.08 9.88 -1.02
N TRP A 207 17.76 10.07 -1.11
CA TRP A 207 17.07 11.24 -0.56
C TRP A 207 16.97 11.27 0.97
N GLN A 208 17.07 10.13 1.64
CA GLN A 208 17.20 10.10 3.09
C GLN A 208 18.52 10.74 3.56
N LEU A 209 19.60 10.54 2.81
CA LEU A 209 20.91 11.13 3.10
C LEU A 209 21.03 12.56 2.57
N HIS A 210 20.50 12.79 1.37
CA HIS A 210 20.55 14.07 0.67
C HIS A 210 19.18 14.41 0.08
N PRO A 211 18.27 14.99 0.89
CA PRO A 211 16.94 15.37 0.43
C PRO A 211 17.01 16.29 -0.80
N PRO A 212 16.15 16.08 -1.80
CA PRO A 212 16.14 16.90 -3.01
C PRO A 212 15.70 18.33 -2.68
N ARG A 213 16.18 19.28 -3.47
CA ARG A 213 15.72 20.67 -3.41
C ARG A 213 14.37 20.79 -4.13
N ARG A 214 13.50 21.67 -3.64
CA ARG A 214 12.11 21.81 -4.14
C ARG A 214 12.02 22.33 -5.59
N ASP A 215 13.10 22.94 -6.09
CA ASP A 215 13.25 23.47 -7.45
C ASP A 215 13.75 22.41 -8.45
N GLN A 216 14.17 21.23 -7.99
CA GLN A 216 14.34 20.07 -8.84
C GLN A 216 12.93 19.65 -9.24
N GLY A 217 12.51 20.01 -10.46
CA GLY A 217 11.19 19.74 -10.98
C GLY A 217 10.74 18.28 -10.79
N SER A 218 9.43 18.05 -10.88
CA SER A 218 8.83 16.72 -10.67
C SER A 218 9.63 15.62 -11.36
N GLN A 219 9.90 14.52 -10.65
CA GLN A 219 10.49 13.31 -11.25
C GLN A 219 9.47 12.54 -12.11
N THR A 220 8.24 13.04 -12.22
CA THR A 220 7.28 12.54 -13.20
C THR A 220 7.89 12.66 -14.59
N PHE A 221 8.22 11.51 -15.18
CA PHE A 221 8.59 11.43 -16.57
C PHE A 221 7.42 11.98 -17.40
N THR A 222 7.58 13.15 -18.00
CA THR A 222 6.54 13.82 -18.82
C THR A 222 6.41 13.21 -20.22
N GLY A 223 6.96 12.00 -20.42
CA GLY A 223 7.12 11.38 -21.73
C GLY A 223 8.37 11.86 -22.46
N LEU A 224 8.83 11.03 -23.39
CA LEU A 224 9.35 11.55 -24.66
C LEU A 224 8.14 12.15 -25.41
N PRO A 225 8.31 13.13 -26.31
CA PRO A 225 7.24 13.47 -27.25
C PRO A 225 6.71 12.17 -27.88
N LEU A 226 5.38 12.03 -28.01
CA LEU A 226 4.78 10.89 -28.72
C LEU A 226 5.50 10.75 -30.07
N LEU A 227 6.29 9.68 -30.23
CA LEU A 227 7.06 9.43 -31.44
C LEU A 227 6.23 8.72 -32.51
N ASP A 228 4.96 8.41 -32.23
CA ASP A 228 4.01 7.97 -33.24
C ASP A 228 3.32 9.21 -33.85
N PRO A 229 3.54 9.52 -35.13
CA PRO A 229 2.64 10.39 -35.87
C PRO A 229 1.28 9.67 -36.05
N GLU A 230 0.21 10.43 -35.83
CA GLU A 230 -1.19 10.02 -36.13
C GLU A 230 -1.38 9.47 -37.54
#